data_AF-A0A0G4F7D1-F1
#
_entry.id   AF-A0A0G4F7D1-F1
#
_cell.length_a   1.000
_cell.length_b   1.000
_cell.length_c   1.000
_cell.angle_alpha   90.00
_cell.angle_beta   90.00
_cell.angle_gamma   90.00
#
_symmetry.space_group_name_H-M   'P 1'
#
loop_
_entity.id
_entity.type
_entity.pdbx_description
1 polymer ?
#
loop_
_entity_poly.entity_id
_entity_poly.type
_entity_poly.pdbx_seq_one_letter_code
_entity_poly.pdbx_strand_id
1 'polypeptide(L)'
;MMMRRICSSFAAACRYGRTSAPSPFRISGPPFRFLSTLAAKPLLRYREAAGCLSLVNQDRRPLTTPQIVGLIDGEGCFTLYRVRKGLYPDFRLAMNMKDLCLLERLQKSLGAGHLYPHMQNNLIGYEVRLKEQCRRLVEVCDAFPPLTVKGSDYARWREIVLIQQEKGTVASRNECLAIAEKMNRGRPHGASTGLELFHDSSSIREDEVLQWLSGFIAGEGCFFSERKVLDTVVGFALEQHAAKCETDILPSGLFRHRPNKSAPKHGSLGG
;
A
#
# COMPACT_ATOMS: atom_id res chain seq x y z
N MET A 1 -5.26 7.47 -21.27
CA MET A 1 -4.56 8.70 -21.72
C MET A 1 -3.98 9.52 -20.55
N MET A 2 -4.45 9.34 -19.31
CA MET A 2 -3.98 10.03 -18.09
C MET A 2 -2.65 9.49 -17.51
N MET A 3 -2.38 8.18 -17.61
CA MET A 3 -1.08 7.61 -17.20
C MET A 3 0.12 8.17 -18.00
N ARG A 4 -0.07 8.53 -19.27
CA ARG A 4 0.96 9.25 -20.06
C ARG A 4 1.17 10.70 -19.59
N ARG A 5 0.19 11.33 -18.95
CA ARG A 5 0.29 12.71 -18.45
C ARG A 5 1.02 12.79 -17.11
N ILE A 6 0.84 11.82 -16.21
CA ILE A 6 1.62 11.70 -14.96
C ILE A 6 3.11 11.52 -15.27
N CYS A 7 3.45 10.70 -16.29
CA CYS A 7 4.82 10.60 -16.81
C CYS A 7 5.36 11.92 -17.39
N SER A 8 4.50 12.76 -17.99
CA SER A 8 4.94 13.98 -18.68
C SER A 8 5.26 15.14 -17.74
N SER A 9 4.56 15.28 -16.62
CA SER A 9 4.83 16.31 -15.60
C SER A 9 6.14 16.04 -14.86
N PHE A 10 6.46 14.77 -14.59
CA PHE A 10 7.77 14.38 -14.02
C PHE A 10 8.91 14.49 -15.04
N ALA A 11 8.67 14.15 -16.31
CA ALA A 11 9.67 14.30 -17.38
C ALA A 11 9.96 15.77 -17.77
N ALA A 12 9.11 16.73 -17.39
CA ALA A 12 9.36 18.16 -17.58
C ALA A 12 10.30 18.73 -16.51
N ALA A 13 10.21 18.25 -15.26
CA ALA A 13 11.16 18.59 -14.20
C ALA A 13 12.58 18.04 -14.45
N CYS A 14 12.69 16.94 -15.20
CA CYS A 14 13.97 16.31 -15.58
C CYS A 14 14.52 16.76 -16.95
N ARG A 15 13.96 17.80 -17.58
CA ARG A 15 14.34 18.25 -18.93
C ARG A 15 15.23 19.49 -19.00
N TYR A 16 15.88 19.85 -17.90
CA TYR A 16 17.11 20.65 -17.97
C TYR A 16 18.32 19.70 -18.11
N GLY A 17 18.78 19.51 -19.35
CA GLY A 17 20.00 18.77 -19.65
C GLY A 17 19.79 17.51 -20.50
N ARG A 18 19.46 17.68 -21.78
CA ARG A 18 19.73 16.66 -22.81
C ARG A 18 20.44 17.29 -23.99
N THR A 19 21.74 17.06 -24.08
CA THR A 19 22.41 16.84 -25.37
C THR A 19 23.46 15.74 -25.19
N SER A 20 23.33 14.70 -26.02
CA SER A 20 24.31 13.66 -26.40
C SER A 20 25.01 12.81 -25.32
N ALA A 21 24.71 11.50 -25.33
CA ALA A 21 25.62 10.42 -24.94
C ALA A 21 26.53 10.07 -26.15
N PRO A 22 27.73 9.43 -26.01
CA PRO A 22 28.03 8.38 -25.02
C PRO A 22 29.43 8.41 -24.35
N SER A 23 29.46 8.01 -23.07
CA SER A 23 30.55 7.34 -22.32
C SER A 23 30.20 7.38 -20.82
N PRO A 24 30.72 6.46 -19.98
CA PRO A 24 30.28 6.35 -18.59
C PRO A 24 30.84 7.51 -17.77
N PHE A 25 30.04 8.56 -17.58
CA PHE A 25 30.40 9.67 -16.71
C PHE A 25 30.36 9.24 -15.25
N ARG A 26 31.55 9.07 -14.70
CA ARG A 26 31.87 8.96 -13.28
C ARG A 26 31.67 10.32 -12.62
N ILE A 27 30.62 10.50 -11.81
CA ILE A 27 30.52 11.69 -10.94
C ILE A 27 31.37 11.43 -9.71
N SER A 28 32.65 11.79 -9.78
CA SER A 28 33.48 11.97 -8.57
C SER A 28 33.16 13.35 -7.99
N GLY A 29 32.32 13.41 -6.96
CA GLY A 29 32.31 14.58 -6.08
C GLY A 29 33.66 14.71 -5.37
N PRO A 30 34.11 15.93 -5.00
CA PRO A 30 35.36 16.08 -4.29
C PRO A 30 35.27 15.35 -2.94
N PRO A 31 36.37 14.76 -2.44
CA PRO A 31 36.37 14.14 -1.13
C PRO A 31 36.00 15.21 -0.08
N PHE A 32 34.96 14.93 0.72
CA PHE A 32 34.68 15.71 1.92
C PHE A 32 35.91 15.62 2.83
N ARG A 33 36.80 16.62 2.74
CA ARG A 33 37.87 16.81 3.71
C ARG A 33 37.23 17.32 4.99
N PHE A 34 37.29 16.50 6.03
CA PHE A 34 37.02 16.94 7.39
C PHE A 34 38.10 17.97 7.76
N LEU A 35 37.81 19.25 7.57
CA LEU A 35 38.57 20.31 8.23
C LEU A 35 37.99 20.43 9.64
N SER A 36 38.71 19.87 10.60
CA SER A 36 38.50 20.14 12.02
C SER A 36 38.86 21.58 12.30
N THR A 37 37.87 22.47 12.28
CA THR A 37 37.95 23.75 12.99
C THR A 37 36.96 23.72 14.14
N LEU A 38 37.52 23.60 15.34
CA LEU A 38 36.91 24.02 16.59
C LEU A 38 36.25 25.40 16.41
N ALA A 39 35.11 25.59 17.07
CA ALA A 39 34.24 26.78 17.06
C ALA A 39 33.16 26.86 15.96
N ALA A 40 32.10 26.04 16.10
CA ALA A 40 30.73 26.45 15.75
C ALA A 40 29.68 25.59 16.48
N LYS A 41 29.20 26.05 17.63
CA LYS A 41 27.87 25.76 18.18
C LYS A 41 27.19 27.12 18.44
N PRO A 42 25.87 27.31 18.38
CA PRO A 42 24.79 26.43 17.90
C PRO A 42 23.74 27.18 17.04
N LEU A 43 23.70 26.99 15.72
CA LEU A 43 22.58 27.49 14.88
C LEU A 43 21.81 26.39 14.13
N LEU A 44 22.20 25.13 14.31
CA LEU A 44 21.55 23.97 13.69
C LEU A 44 20.35 23.41 14.49
N ARG A 45 20.02 23.94 15.67
CA ARG A 45 18.97 23.35 16.53
C ARG A 45 17.53 23.71 16.18
N TYR A 46 17.25 24.71 15.33
CA TYR A 46 15.87 25.19 15.15
C TYR A 46 15.17 24.64 13.91
N ARG A 47 15.87 24.46 12.77
CA ARG A 47 15.27 23.94 11.53
C ARG A 47 15.03 22.42 11.57
N GLU A 48 15.95 21.67 12.18
CA GLU A 48 15.77 20.22 12.41
C GLU A 48 14.67 19.96 13.43
N ALA A 49 14.55 20.79 14.48
CA ALA A 49 13.47 20.70 15.46
C ALA A 49 12.10 21.01 14.85
N ALA A 50 11.98 21.96 13.91
CA ALA A 50 10.73 22.23 13.19
C ALA A 50 10.33 21.07 12.27
N GLY A 51 11.29 20.44 11.59
CA GLY A 51 11.08 19.21 10.80
C GLY A 51 10.61 18.05 11.68
N CYS A 52 11.29 17.80 12.80
CA CYS A 52 10.91 16.78 13.79
C CYS A 52 9.55 17.08 14.44
N LEU A 53 9.24 18.34 14.78
CA LEU A 53 7.90 18.72 15.27
C LEU A 53 6.83 18.50 14.21
N SER A 54 7.15 18.72 12.92
CA SER A 54 6.21 18.45 11.82
C SER A 54 5.94 16.96 11.67
N LEU A 55 6.97 16.10 11.81
CA LEU A 55 6.85 14.64 11.77
C LEU A 55 6.04 14.11 12.97
N VAL A 56 6.32 14.60 14.18
CA VAL A 56 5.56 14.25 15.39
C VAL A 56 4.11 14.77 15.33
N ASN A 57 3.85 15.87 14.62
CA ASN A 57 2.48 16.38 14.40
C ASN A 57 1.74 15.67 13.26
N GLN A 58 2.43 15.04 12.29
CA GLN A 58 1.77 14.23 11.27
C GLN A 58 1.03 13.05 11.90
N ASP A 59 1.53 12.51 13.02
CA ASP A 59 0.88 11.45 13.79
C ASP A 59 -0.45 11.85 14.46
N ARG A 60 -0.79 13.14 14.44
CA ARG A 60 -2.06 13.64 14.99
C ARG A 60 -3.15 13.86 13.93
N ARG A 61 -2.78 13.94 12.65
CA ARG A 61 -3.76 14.17 11.59
C ARG A 61 -4.49 12.87 11.25
N PRO A 62 -5.83 12.91 11.11
CA PRO A 62 -6.57 11.79 10.54
C PRO A 62 -5.99 11.41 9.18
N LEU A 63 -5.96 10.11 8.91
CA LEU A 63 -5.67 9.60 7.57
C LEU A 63 -6.81 10.00 6.64
N THR A 64 -6.44 10.43 5.44
CA THR A 64 -7.40 10.70 4.37
C THR A 64 -7.95 9.39 3.80
N THR A 65 -9.10 9.45 3.12
CA THR A 65 -9.69 8.28 2.45
C THR A 65 -8.71 7.58 1.51
N PRO A 66 -7.99 8.28 0.60
CA PRO A 66 -7.03 7.60 -0.27
C PRO A 66 -5.88 6.97 0.51
N GLN A 67 -5.38 7.60 1.57
CA GLN A 67 -4.33 7.02 2.44
C GLN A 67 -4.78 5.73 3.12
N ILE A 68 -6.00 5.71 3.66
CA ILE A 68 -6.58 4.51 4.27
C ILE A 68 -6.64 3.38 3.23
N VAL A 69 -7.10 3.70 2.02
CA VAL A 69 -7.27 2.72 0.94
C VAL A 69 -5.93 2.24 0.41
N GLY A 70 -4.92 3.10 0.31
CA GLY A 70 -3.55 2.70 -0.02
C GLY A 70 -2.98 1.71 0.98
N LEU A 71 -3.19 1.97 2.28
CA LEU A 71 -2.78 1.05 3.33
C LEU A 71 -3.55 -0.28 3.25
N ILE A 72 -4.84 -0.24 2.94
CA ILE A 72 -5.67 -1.42 2.66
C ILE A 72 -5.11 -2.21 1.48
N ASP A 73 -4.72 -1.55 0.39
CA ASP A 73 -4.16 -2.19 -0.82
C ASP A 73 -2.84 -2.91 -0.54
N GLY A 74 -2.02 -2.38 0.37
CA GLY A 74 -0.82 -3.05 0.87
C GLY A 74 -1.16 -4.22 1.80
N GLU A 75 -1.66 -3.92 3.00
CA GLU A 75 -1.71 -4.85 4.14
C GLU A 75 -3.11 -5.39 4.45
N GLY A 76 -4.16 -4.80 3.89
CA GLY A 76 -5.55 -5.14 4.20
C GLY A 76 -5.98 -6.49 3.60
N CYS A 77 -6.95 -7.14 4.25
CA CYS A 77 -7.53 -8.40 3.81
C CYS A 77 -9.04 -8.40 4.03
N PHE A 78 -9.80 -8.40 2.93
CA PHE A 78 -11.24 -8.61 2.94
C PHE A 78 -11.52 -10.11 2.99
N THR A 79 -12.19 -10.55 4.05
CA THR A 79 -12.50 -11.97 4.25
C THR A 79 -13.89 -12.13 4.85
N LEU A 80 -14.28 -13.38 5.09
CA LEU A 80 -15.52 -13.70 5.75
C LEU A 80 -15.24 -14.66 6.91
N TYR A 81 -15.83 -14.36 8.05
CA TYR A 81 -15.84 -15.25 9.19
C TYR A 81 -17.01 -16.24 9.06
N ARG A 82 -16.70 -17.53 9.06
CA ARG A 82 -17.69 -18.61 8.93
C ARG A 82 -18.06 -19.15 10.30
N VAL A 83 -19.36 -19.15 10.62
CA VAL A 83 -19.91 -19.84 11.80
C VAL A 83 -21.03 -20.78 11.40
N ARG A 84 -21.44 -21.65 12.33
CA ARG A 84 -22.55 -22.58 12.11
C ARG A 84 -23.82 -21.89 11.59
N LYS A 85 -24.09 -20.68 12.07
CA LYS A 85 -25.30 -19.89 11.77
C LYS A 85 -25.18 -18.94 10.57
N GLY A 86 -24.01 -18.80 9.93
CA GLY A 86 -23.87 -17.85 8.82
C GLY A 86 -22.42 -17.54 8.41
N LEU A 87 -22.31 -16.70 7.37
CA LEU A 87 -21.08 -16.04 6.94
C LEU A 87 -21.18 -14.58 7.34
N TYR A 88 -20.11 -14.00 7.87
CA TYR A 88 -20.09 -12.60 8.29
C TYR A 88 -18.89 -11.88 7.69
N PRO A 89 -19.07 -10.68 7.11
CA PRO A 89 -17.98 -9.82 6.67
C PRO A 89 -16.97 -9.56 7.78
N ASP A 90 -15.70 -9.73 7.42
CA ASP A 90 -14.57 -9.50 8.32
C ASP A 90 -13.45 -8.85 7.52
N PHE A 91 -12.94 -7.73 8.00
CA PHE A 91 -11.76 -7.09 7.41
C PHE A 91 -10.65 -7.09 8.43
N ARG A 92 -9.45 -7.47 7.99
CA ARG A 92 -8.26 -7.54 8.84
C ARG A 92 -7.08 -6.88 8.20
N LEU A 93 -6.24 -6.30 9.04
CA LEU A 93 -4.93 -5.79 8.70
C LEU A 93 -4.00 -6.10 9.89
N ALA A 94 -2.78 -6.55 9.65
CA ALA A 94 -1.83 -6.80 10.72
C ALA A 94 -0.48 -6.19 10.39
N MET A 95 0.12 -5.47 11.34
CA MET A 95 1.43 -4.85 11.17
C MET A 95 2.33 -5.18 12.36
N ASN A 96 3.61 -4.83 12.26
CA ASN A 96 4.53 -4.97 13.38
C ASN A 96 4.12 -4.02 14.54
N MET A 97 4.40 -4.42 15.78
CA MET A 97 4.09 -3.62 16.98
C MET A 97 4.69 -2.20 16.93
N LYS A 98 5.82 -2.00 16.24
CA LYS A 98 6.42 -0.67 16.05
C LYS A 98 5.49 0.31 15.29
N ASP A 99 4.54 -0.22 14.51
CA ASP A 99 3.61 0.53 13.69
C ASP A 99 2.25 0.75 14.40
N LEU A 100 2.17 0.48 15.71
CA LEU A 100 0.95 0.67 16.53
C LEU A 100 0.35 2.07 16.36
N CYS A 101 1.18 3.12 16.34
CA CYS A 101 0.71 4.50 16.17
C CYS A 101 -0.06 4.68 14.84
N LEU A 102 0.37 4.03 13.75
CA LEU A 102 -0.34 4.09 12.48
C LEU A 102 -1.70 3.40 12.57
N LEU A 103 -1.77 2.26 13.24
CA LEU A 103 -3.03 1.53 13.42
C LEU A 103 -4.03 2.26 14.36
N GLU A 104 -3.54 2.92 15.40
CA GLU A 104 -4.38 3.79 16.23
C GLU A 104 -4.93 4.98 15.43
N ARG A 105 -4.10 5.57 14.55
CA ARG A 105 -4.54 6.63 13.64
C ARG A 105 -5.57 6.11 12.63
N LEU A 106 -5.37 4.92 12.07
CA LEU A 106 -6.35 4.26 11.20
C LEU A 106 -7.68 4.06 11.93
N GLN A 107 -7.65 3.49 13.14
CA GLN A 107 -8.85 3.26 13.95
C GLN A 107 -9.61 4.56 14.23
N LYS A 108 -8.89 5.63 14.62
CA LYS A 108 -9.48 6.96 14.86
C LYS A 108 -10.06 7.57 13.59
N SER A 109 -9.37 7.44 12.45
CA SER A 109 -9.79 8.03 11.18
C SER A 109 -11.01 7.32 10.59
N LEU A 110 -11.07 5.99 10.72
CA LEU A 110 -12.22 5.18 10.27
C LEU A 110 -13.40 5.27 11.25
N GLY A 111 -13.15 5.63 12.51
CA GLY A 111 -14.14 5.55 13.59
C GLY A 111 -14.68 4.13 13.79
N ALA A 112 -13.94 3.11 13.36
CA ALA A 112 -14.35 1.72 13.31
C ALA A 112 -13.16 0.80 13.58
N GLY A 113 -13.48 -0.45 13.88
CA GLY A 113 -12.52 -1.51 14.15
C GLY A 113 -11.92 -1.47 15.55
N HIS A 114 -11.17 -2.51 15.85
CA HIS A 114 -10.49 -2.67 17.13
C HIS A 114 -9.08 -3.23 16.93
N LEU A 115 -8.19 -2.88 17.85
CA LEU A 115 -6.81 -3.35 17.89
C LEU A 115 -6.67 -4.50 18.87
N TYR A 116 -5.89 -5.50 18.50
CA TYR A 116 -5.56 -6.63 19.38
C TYR A 116 -4.12 -7.10 19.14
N PRO A 117 -3.34 -7.38 20.20
CA PRO A 117 -1.97 -7.86 20.05
C PRO A 117 -1.95 -9.34 19.67
N HIS A 118 -1.08 -9.71 18.74
CA HIS A 118 -0.69 -11.10 18.51
C HIS A 118 0.48 -11.44 19.43
N MET A 119 0.18 -12.06 20.57
CA MET A 119 1.13 -12.35 21.65
C MET A 119 2.41 -13.08 21.22
N GLN A 120 2.37 -13.80 20.09
CA GLN A 120 3.46 -14.69 19.66
C GLN A 120 4.41 -14.06 18.63
N ASN A 121 3.97 -13.02 17.88
CA ASN A 121 4.64 -12.64 16.63
C ASN A 121 5.09 -11.16 16.57
N ASN A 122 5.04 -10.42 17.69
CA ASN A 122 5.30 -8.97 17.70
C ASN A 122 4.48 -8.21 16.64
N LEU A 123 3.24 -8.67 16.42
CA LEU A 123 2.28 -8.07 15.49
C LEU A 123 1.11 -7.50 16.28
N ILE A 124 0.52 -6.46 15.73
CA ILE A 124 -0.73 -5.84 16.17
C ILE A 124 -1.74 -6.03 15.03
N GLY A 125 -2.87 -6.66 15.35
CA GLY A 125 -3.99 -6.84 14.44
C GLY A 125 -4.97 -5.68 14.57
N TYR A 126 -5.54 -5.25 13.45
CA TYR A 126 -6.66 -4.35 13.33
C TYR A 126 -7.80 -5.09 12.62
N GLU A 127 -8.99 -5.12 13.23
CA GLU A 127 -10.13 -5.86 12.70
C GLU A 127 -11.43 -5.07 12.73
N VAL A 128 -12.16 -5.13 11.62
CA VAL A 128 -13.51 -4.57 11.43
C VAL A 128 -14.46 -5.74 11.14
N ARG A 129 -15.36 -6.01 12.09
CA ARG A 129 -16.29 -7.16 12.01
C ARG A 129 -17.74 -6.80 12.31
N LEU A 130 -17.99 -5.77 13.11
CA LEU A 130 -19.36 -5.38 13.46
C LEU A 130 -20.07 -4.82 12.22
N LYS A 131 -21.34 -5.19 12.03
CA LYS A 131 -22.16 -4.81 10.86
C LYS A 131 -22.07 -3.31 10.52
N GLU A 132 -22.26 -2.45 11.52
CA GLU A 132 -22.19 -0.98 11.35
C GLU A 132 -20.77 -0.48 11.04
N GLN A 133 -19.74 -1.16 11.54
CA GLN A 133 -18.35 -0.81 11.22
C GLN A 133 -17.99 -1.26 9.80
N CYS A 134 -18.47 -2.41 9.35
CA CYS A 134 -18.33 -2.85 7.97
C CYS A 134 -19.01 -1.87 7.01
N ARG A 135 -20.16 -1.28 7.40
CA ARG A 135 -20.79 -0.18 6.64
C ARG A 135 -19.87 1.01 6.46
N ARG A 136 -19.25 1.48 7.55
CA ARG A 136 -18.29 2.60 7.51
C ARG A 136 -17.10 2.30 6.59
N LEU A 137 -16.61 1.07 6.61
CA LEU A 137 -15.53 0.66 5.70
C LEU A 137 -15.99 0.66 4.23
N VAL A 138 -17.23 0.24 3.94
CA VAL A 138 -17.82 0.38 2.60
C VAL A 138 -17.92 1.84 2.19
N GLU A 139 -18.37 2.75 3.05
CA GLU A 139 -18.48 4.18 2.73
C GLU A 139 -17.11 4.79 2.34
N VAL A 140 -16.05 4.42 3.07
CA VAL A 140 -14.68 4.86 2.79
C VAL A 140 -14.16 4.29 1.48
N CYS A 141 -14.32 2.99 1.26
CA CYS A 141 -13.86 2.33 0.03
C CYS A 141 -14.77 2.63 -1.18
N ASP A 142 -16.01 3.08 -1.02
CA ASP A 142 -16.84 3.56 -2.13
C ASP A 142 -16.45 4.98 -2.54
N ALA A 143 -16.02 5.81 -1.58
CA ALA A 143 -15.52 7.15 -1.85
C ALA A 143 -14.15 7.12 -2.56
N PHE A 144 -13.30 6.15 -2.23
CA PHE A 144 -12.04 5.89 -2.95
C PHE A 144 -11.79 4.37 -3.00
N PRO A 145 -12.17 3.68 -4.08
CA PRO A 145 -11.98 2.23 -4.20
C PRO A 145 -10.53 1.76 -4.18
N PRO A 146 -10.24 0.55 -3.64
CA PRO A 146 -8.91 -0.05 -3.72
C PRO A 146 -8.48 -0.18 -5.18
N LEU A 147 -7.27 0.27 -5.51
CA LEU A 147 -6.81 0.35 -6.89
C LEU A 147 -6.20 -0.96 -7.38
N THR A 148 -5.73 -1.83 -6.49
CA THR A 148 -5.09 -3.10 -6.89
C THR A 148 -6.12 -4.17 -7.23
N VAL A 149 -5.67 -5.38 -7.60
CA VAL A 149 -6.52 -6.59 -7.72
C VAL A 149 -7.31 -6.92 -6.44
N LYS A 150 -6.96 -6.33 -5.29
CA LYS A 150 -7.74 -6.42 -4.05
C LYS A 150 -9.10 -5.72 -4.18
N GLY A 151 -9.25 -4.78 -5.10
CA GLY A 151 -10.53 -4.19 -5.47
C GLY A 151 -11.57 -5.24 -5.89
N SER A 152 -11.14 -6.34 -6.51
CA SER A 152 -12.04 -7.46 -6.85
C SER A 152 -12.55 -8.23 -5.62
N ASP A 153 -11.75 -8.35 -4.56
CA ASP A 153 -12.22 -8.94 -3.30
C ASP A 153 -13.12 -7.97 -2.56
N TYR A 154 -12.76 -6.68 -2.57
CA TYR A 154 -13.58 -5.61 -2.00
C TYR A 154 -14.97 -5.59 -2.63
N ALA A 155 -15.09 -5.65 -3.97
CA ALA A 155 -16.38 -5.67 -4.67
C ALA A 155 -17.32 -6.75 -4.13
N ARG A 156 -16.80 -7.97 -3.98
CA ARG A 156 -17.54 -9.14 -3.47
C ARG A 156 -17.84 -9.05 -1.98
N TRP A 157 -16.86 -8.58 -1.20
CA TRP A 157 -17.05 -8.35 0.22
C TRP A 157 -18.13 -7.30 0.49
N ARG A 158 -18.10 -6.19 -0.26
CA ARG A 158 -19.08 -5.10 -0.24
C ARG A 158 -20.48 -5.62 -0.58
N GLU A 159 -20.61 -6.43 -1.64
CA GLU A 159 -21.87 -7.05 -2.02
C GLU A 159 -22.49 -7.83 -0.84
N ILE A 160 -21.70 -8.65 -0.16
CA ILE A 160 -22.15 -9.41 1.02
C ILE A 160 -22.53 -8.47 2.19
N VAL A 161 -21.77 -7.40 2.43
CA VAL A 161 -22.11 -6.39 3.46
C VAL A 161 -23.47 -5.76 3.19
N LEU A 162 -23.75 -5.39 1.93
CA LEU A 162 -25.01 -4.75 1.54
C LEU A 162 -26.20 -5.71 1.65
N ILE A 163 -26.04 -6.94 1.12
CA ILE A 163 -27.04 -8.01 1.24
C ILE A 163 -27.43 -8.24 2.70
N GLN A 164 -26.47 -8.24 3.62
CA GLN A 164 -26.72 -8.46 5.05
C GLN A 164 -27.30 -7.23 5.76
N GLN A 165 -27.25 -6.06 5.15
CA GLN A 165 -27.79 -4.81 5.71
C GLN A 165 -29.25 -4.57 5.36
N GLU A 166 -29.75 -5.17 4.28
CA GLU A 166 -31.17 -5.08 3.92
C GLU A 166 -32.06 -5.69 5.01
N LYS A 167 -33.05 -4.90 5.46
CA LYS A 167 -34.03 -5.35 6.45
C LYS A 167 -35.06 -6.24 5.77
N GLY A 168 -35.32 -7.41 6.33
CA GLY A 168 -36.32 -8.36 5.82
C GLY A 168 -35.78 -9.36 4.79
N THR A 169 -34.56 -9.16 4.29
CA THR A 169 -33.88 -10.12 3.40
C THR A 169 -33.15 -11.15 4.25
N VAL A 170 -33.60 -12.41 4.27
CA VAL A 170 -32.77 -13.53 4.70
C VAL A 170 -31.87 -13.87 3.53
N ALA A 171 -30.74 -13.18 3.43
CA ALA A 171 -29.68 -13.53 2.50
C ALA A 171 -29.41 -15.03 2.60
N SER A 172 -29.56 -15.76 1.50
CA SER A 172 -29.35 -17.19 1.57
C SER A 172 -27.87 -17.44 1.86
N ARG A 173 -27.58 -18.27 2.85
CA ARG A 173 -26.19 -18.64 3.17
C ARG A 173 -25.42 -19.09 1.92
N ASN A 174 -26.11 -19.78 1.01
CA ASN A 174 -25.54 -20.32 -0.22
C ASN A 174 -25.15 -19.21 -1.22
N GLU A 175 -25.93 -18.14 -1.32
CA GLU A 175 -25.60 -16.97 -2.14
C GLU A 175 -24.34 -16.27 -1.63
N CYS A 176 -24.26 -16.01 -0.32
CA CYS A 176 -23.05 -15.41 0.27
C CYS A 176 -21.82 -16.31 0.10
N LEU A 177 -22.00 -17.64 0.19
CA LEU A 177 -20.93 -18.61 -0.07
C LEU A 177 -20.46 -18.59 -1.52
N ALA A 178 -21.38 -18.54 -2.50
CA ALA A 178 -21.05 -18.49 -3.92
C ALA A 178 -20.26 -17.24 -4.29
N ILE A 179 -20.57 -16.10 -3.66
CA ILE A 179 -19.79 -14.87 -3.79
C ILE A 179 -18.40 -15.05 -3.14
N ALA A 180 -18.36 -15.58 -1.92
CA ALA A 180 -17.14 -15.79 -1.14
C ALA A 180 -16.13 -16.73 -1.80
N GLU A 181 -16.60 -17.74 -2.53
CA GLU A 181 -15.77 -18.70 -3.25
C GLU A 181 -14.87 -18.04 -4.30
N LYS A 182 -15.22 -16.84 -4.77
CA LYS A 182 -14.46 -16.07 -5.75
C LYS A 182 -13.54 -15.01 -5.13
N MET A 183 -13.38 -15.02 -3.81
CA MET A 183 -12.52 -14.07 -3.08
C MET A 183 -11.15 -14.69 -2.75
N ASN A 184 -10.14 -13.86 -2.60
CA ASN A 184 -8.81 -14.21 -2.13
C ASN A 184 -8.18 -15.36 -2.95
N ARG A 185 -8.03 -16.55 -2.36
CA ARG A 185 -7.46 -17.73 -3.03
C ARG A 185 -8.35 -18.30 -4.12
N GLY A 186 -9.65 -18.05 -4.06
CA GLY A 186 -10.60 -18.46 -5.09
C GLY A 186 -10.81 -17.41 -6.18
N ARG A 187 -10.06 -16.31 -6.14
CA ARG A 187 -10.12 -15.27 -7.16
C ARG A 187 -9.75 -15.84 -8.54
N PRO A 188 -10.54 -15.55 -9.59
CA PRO A 188 -10.19 -15.96 -10.95
C PRO A 188 -8.82 -15.45 -11.39
N HIS A 189 -8.15 -16.21 -12.25
CA HIS A 189 -6.90 -15.77 -12.87
C HIS A 189 -7.18 -14.55 -13.77
N GLY A 190 -6.33 -13.51 -13.69
CA GLY A 190 -6.55 -12.27 -14.43
C GLY A 190 -7.73 -11.42 -13.95
N ALA A 191 -8.15 -11.57 -12.68
CA ALA A 191 -9.20 -10.73 -12.11
C ALA A 191 -8.83 -9.24 -12.17
N SER A 192 -9.83 -8.44 -12.55
CA SER A 192 -9.71 -6.99 -12.69
C SER A 192 -9.20 -6.29 -11.44
N THR A 193 -8.41 -5.25 -11.65
CA THR A 193 -8.04 -4.31 -10.59
C THR A 193 -9.24 -3.46 -10.20
N GLY A 194 -9.24 -2.90 -8.99
CA GLY A 194 -10.33 -1.99 -8.64
C GLY A 194 -10.27 -0.69 -9.45
N LEU A 195 -9.12 -0.34 -10.02
CA LEU A 195 -9.02 0.70 -11.04
C LEU A 195 -9.93 0.38 -12.25
N GLU A 196 -9.86 -0.85 -12.79
CA GLU A 196 -10.74 -1.29 -13.88
C GLU A 196 -12.21 -1.38 -13.47
N LEU A 197 -12.50 -1.79 -12.23
CA LEU A 197 -13.86 -2.06 -11.77
C LEU A 197 -14.65 -0.81 -11.39
N PHE A 198 -13.98 0.18 -10.79
CA PHE A 198 -14.67 1.28 -10.11
C PHE A 198 -14.34 2.66 -10.67
N HIS A 199 -13.27 2.80 -11.44
CA HIS A 199 -12.82 4.13 -11.86
C HIS A 199 -12.95 4.28 -13.37
N ASP A 200 -13.64 5.34 -13.79
CA ASP A 200 -13.34 5.92 -15.09
C ASP A 200 -11.96 6.60 -14.99
N SER A 201 -11.06 6.25 -15.91
CA SER A 201 -9.66 6.68 -15.97
C SER A 201 -9.43 8.20 -15.98
N SER A 202 -10.50 8.99 -16.02
CA SER A 202 -10.52 10.46 -16.02
C SER A 202 -10.88 11.09 -14.66
N SER A 203 -11.29 10.29 -13.67
CA SER A 203 -11.98 10.78 -12.45
C SER A 203 -11.08 10.98 -11.22
N ILE A 204 -9.92 10.32 -11.13
CA ILE A 204 -9.05 10.39 -9.94
C ILE A 204 -8.08 11.56 -10.06
N ARG A 205 -8.01 12.42 -9.05
CA ARG A 205 -7.07 13.53 -9.04
C ARG A 205 -5.66 13.09 -8.69
N GLU A 206 -4.66 13.79 -9.22
CA GLU A 206 -3.24 13.50 -8.95
C GLU A 206 -2.91 13.52 -7.44
N ASP A 207 -3.48 14.46 -6.69
CA ASP A 207 -3.26 14.54 -5.24
C ASP A 207 -3.86 13.36 -4.46
N GLU A 208 -4.94 12.76 -4.96
CA GLU A 208 -5.55 11.56 -4.36
C GLU A 208 -4.69 10.32 -4.63
N VAL A 209 -4.13 10.21 -5.85
CA VAL A 209 -3.18 9.14 -6.19
C VAL A 209 -1.94 9.22 -5.31
N LEU A 210 -1.40 10.43 -5.07
CA LEU A 210 -0.24 10.62 -4.18
C LEU A 210 -0.57 10.28 -2.72
N GLN A 211 -1.77 10.62 -2.26
CA GLN A 211 -2.25 10.24 -0.93
C GLN A 211 -2.39 8.72 -0.81
N TRP A 212 -2.99 8.06 -1.81
CA TRP A 212 -3.06 6.61 -1.89
C TRP A 212 -1.67 5.97 -1.89
N LEU A 213 -0.75 6.47 -2.71
CA LEU A 213 0.61 5.96 -2.78
C LEU A 213 1.32 6.06 -1.43
N SER A 214 1.10 7.15 -0.67
CA SER A 214 1.70 7.28 0.67
C SER A 214 1.19 6.21 1.65
N GLY A 215 -0.09 5.85 1.59
CA GLY A 215 -0.65 4.76 2.39
C GLY A 215 -0.13 3.39 1.95
N PHE A 216 -0.02 3.18 0.63
CA PHE A 216 0.50 1.95 0.06
C PHE A 216 1.97 1.72 0.41
N ILE A 217 2.79 2.77 0.36
CA ILE A 217 4.20 2.76 0.81
C ILE A 217 4.31 2.43 2.29
N ALA A 218 3.37 2.87 3.13
CA ALA A 218 3.40 2.54 4.55
C ALA A 218 3.20 1.04 4.82
N GLY A 219 2.56 0.31 3.90
CA GLY A 219 2.46 -1.15 3.95
C GLY A 219 3.63 -1.87 3.25
N GLU A 220 3.85 -1.56 1.97
CA GLU A 220 4.70 -2.37 1.08
C GLU A 220 6.08 -1.73 0.77
N GLY A 221 6.31 -0.50 1.27
CA GLY A 221 7.49 0.29 0.96
C GLY A 221 8.72 -0.09 1.80
N CYS A 222 9.88 -0.08 1.16
CA CYS A 222 11.16 -0.34 1.80
C CYS A 222 12.19 0.72 1.37
N PHE A 223 12.56 1.61 2.30
CA PHE A 223 13.69 2.51 2.14
C PHE A 223 14.93 1.86 2.75
N PHE A 224 16.03 1.79 2.01
CA PHE A 224 17.23 1.10 2.46
C PHE A 224 18.50 1.87 2.12
N SER A 225 19.53 1.67 2.93
CA SER A 225 20.89 2.08 2.64
C SER A 225 21.80 0.85 2.72
N GLU A 226 22.54 0.59 1.65
CA GLU A 226 23.49 -0.51 1.54
C GLU A 226 24.90 0.06 1.45
N ARG A 227 25.75 -0.29 2.43
CA ARG A 227 27.18 0.06 2.39
C ARG A 227 27.91 -0.94 1.51
N LYS A 228 28.51 -0.46 0.44
CA LYS A 228 29.49 -1.17 -0.37
C LYS A 228 30.89 -0.77 0.08
N VAL A 229 31.88 -1.59 -0.29
CA VAL A 229 33.29 -1.40 0.13
C VAL A 229 33.81 0.01 -0.19
N LEU A 230 33.34 0.64 -1.27
CA LEU A 230 33.79 1.95 -1.73
C LEU A 230 32.69 3.02 -1.79
N ASP A 231 31.44 2.67 -1.47
CA ASP A 231 30.30 3.57 -1.68
C ASP A 231 29.13 3.23 -0.76
N THR A 232 28.19 4.14 -0.57
CA THR A 232 26.91 3.88 0.10
C THR A 232 25.78 4.10 -0.89
N VAL A 233 25.01 3.04 -1.17
CA VAL A 233 23.84 3.11 -2.03
C VAL A 233 22.62 3.35 -1.16
N VAL A 234 21.84 4.39 -1.46
CA VAL A 234 20.51 4.58 -0.87
C VAL A 234 19.48 4.22 -1.94
N GLY A 235 18.42 3.53 -1.54
CA GLY A 235 17.39 3.04 -2.45
C GLY A 235 16.02 2.98 -1.83
N PHE A 236 15.04 2.80 -2.70
CA PHE A 236 13.64 2.59 -2.37
C PHE A 236 13.11 1.43 -3.21
N ALA A 237 12.33 0.55 -2.59
CA ALA A 237 11.64 -0.55 -3.23
C ALA A 237 10.18 -0.58 -2.79
N LEU A 238 9.29 -0.87 -3.73
CA LEU A 238 7.94 -1.34 -3.47
C LEU A 238 7.92 -2.81 -3.88
N GLU A 239 7.74 -3.70 -2.91
CA GLU A 239 7.60 -5.12 -3.19
C GLU A 239 6.12 -5.44 -3.38
N GLN A 240 5.78 -6.13 -4.46
CA GLN A 240 4.42 -6.61 -4.65
C GLN A 240 4.44 -7.94 -5.40
N HIS A 241 3.48 -8.81 -5.08
CA HIS A 241 3.36 -10.10 -5.77
C HIS A 241 3.03 -9.87 -7.26
N ALA A 242 3.68 -10.61 -8.16
CA ALA A 242 3.55 -10.43 -9.62
C ALA A 242 2.09 -10.49 -10.11
N ALA A 243 1.24 -11.32 -9.46
CA ALA A 243 -0.19 -11.42 -9.75
C ALA A 243 -1.03 -10.17 -9.37
N LYS A 244 -0.42 -9.15 -8.77
CA LYS A 244 -1.03 -7.88 -8.37
C LYS A 244 -0.43 -6.68 -9.12
N CYS A 245 0.45 -6.92 -10.11
CA CYS A 245 1.21 -5.88 -10.79
C CYS A 245 0.49 -5.39 -12.05
N GLU A 246 0.01 -4.15 -12.05
CA GLU A 246 -0.19 -3.34 -13.26
C GLU A 246 1.02 -2.40 -13.37
N THR A 247 1.76 -2.49 -14.48
CA THR A 247 3.07 -1.85 -14.66
C THR A 247 3.02 -0.33 -14.83
N ASP A 248 1.83 0.25 -14.92
CA ASP A 248 1.64 1.60 -15.47
C ASP A 248 1.45 2.69 -14.39
N ILE A 249 1.49 2.33 -13.10
CA ILE A 249 1.26 3.27 -11.99
C ILE A 249 2.53 4.05 -11.59
N LEU A 250 3.74 3.50 -11.82
CA LEU A 250 5.00 4.15 -11.40
C LEU A 250 5.81 4.68 -12.60
N PRO A 251 6.05 6.00 -12.68
CA PRO A 251 6.63 6.65 -13.87
C PRO A 251 8.13 6.40 -14.08
N SER A 252 8.82 5.76 -13.13
CA SER A 252 10.24 5.44 -13.23
C SER A 252 10.68 4.43 -12.17
N GLY A 253 11.27 3.31 -12.58
CA GLY A 253 11.81 2.28 -11.70
C GLY A 253 12.39 1.12 -12.49
N LEU A 254 13.38 0.43 -11.92
CA LEU A 254 13.96 -0.77 -12.51
C LEU A 254 13.23 -1.98 -11.90
N PHE A 255 12.35 -2.61 -12.68
CA PHE A 255 11.61 -3.79 -12.22
C PHE A 255 12.59 -4.96 -12.04
N ARG A 256 12.64 -5.52 -10.83
CA ARG A 256 13.42 -6.73 -10.53
C ARG A 256 12.46 -7.86 -10.17
N HIS A 257 12.39 -8.86 -11.04
CA HIS A 257 11.68 -10.10 -10.72
C HIS A 257 12.54 -10.95 -9.78
N ARG A 258 12.08 -11.22 -8.55
CA ARG A 258 12.74 -12.22 -7.71
C ARG A 258 12.32 -13.63 -8.18
N PRO A 259 13.26 -14.55 -8.47
CA PRO A 259 12.91 -15.92 -8.82
C PRO A 259 12.21 -16.60 -7.63
N ASN A 260 11.18 -17.38 -7.92
CA ASN A 260 10.39 -18.06 -6.89
C ASN A 260 11.23 -19.17 -6.24
N LYS A 261 11.53 -19.05 -4.93
CA LYS A 261 12.38 -20.01 -4.21
C LYS A 261 11.77 -21.42 -4.08
N SER A 262 10.49 -21.57 -4.41
CA SER A 262 9.75 -22.85 -4.35
C SER A 262 9.53 -23.53 -5.70
N ALA A 263 10.11 -23.03 -6.79
CA ALA A 263 10.05 -23.74 -8.08
C ALA A 263 10.83 -25.06 -7.97
N PRO A 264 10.24 -26.23 -8.33
CA PRO A 264 10.96 -27.48 -8.35
C PRO A 264 12.14 -27.35 -9.31
N LYS A 265 13.34 -27.70 -8.83
CA LYS A 265 14.50 -27.85 -9.70
C LYS A 265 14.18 -28.97 -10.67
N HIS A 266 13.78 -28.64 -11.90
CA HIS A 266 13.76 -29.64 -12.97
C HIS A 266 15.20 -30.09 -13.16
N GLY A 267 15.49 -31.31 -12.67
CA GLY A 267 16.72 -32.01 -12.99
C GLY A 267 16.75 -32.20 -14.50
N SER A 268 17.75 -31.61 -15.14
CA SER A 268 18.12 -31.95 -16.50
C SER A 268 18.50 -33.44 -16.51
N LEU A 269 17.65 -34.27 -17.11
CA LEU A 269 18.07 -35.58 -17.60
C LEU A 269 19.05 -35.31 -18.74
N GLY A 270 20.35 -35.48 -18.45
CA GLY A 270 21.38 -35.59 -19.47
C GLY A 270 21.23 -36.92 -20.17
N GLY A 271 21.16 -36.87 -21.51
CA GLY A 271 21.44 -38.02 -22.37
C GLY A 271 22.93 -38.26 -22.53
#